data_AF-A0A0L1IE99-F1
#
_entry.id   AF-A0A0L1IE99-F1
#
_cell.length_a   1.000
_cell.length_b   1.000
_cell.length_c   1.000
_cell.angle_alpha   90.00
_cell.angle_beta   90.00
_cell.angle_gamma   90.00
#
_symmetry.space_group_name_H-M   'P 1'
#
loop_
_entity.id
_entity.type
_entity.pdbx_description
1 polymer ?
#
loop_
_entity_poly.entity_id
_entity_poly.type
_entity_poly.pdbx_seq_one_letter_code
_entity_poly.pdbx_strand_id
1 'polypeptide(L)'
;MGDINYYESRLRKDNKIEYVDNIFLSKYMLNNIENAMQYFYTCPFYTSRSKLCLNEKIRTGKIINDDDEGYIFNITYDNLNILKENEPSDFVSKHIYYNTNSIFHVSLRQKYRLNNVNCTKVIQYFCIVNGKIYSTLSFGELLTNKINNIVRNINNLFDSVNNMTNFNI
;
A
#
# COMPACT_ATOMS: atom_id res chain seq x y z
N MET A 1 -5.89 -29.44 24.54
CA MET A 1 -6.49 -28.39 23.69
C MET A 1 -5.48 -27.28 23.55
N GLY A 2 -4.77 -27.21 22.42
CA GLY A 2 -3.82 -26.12 22.16
C GLY A 2 -4.58 -24.83 21.90
N ASP A 3 -4.08 -23.71 22.42
CA ASP A 3 -4.71 -22.40 22.26
C ASP A 3 -4.97 -22.06 20.79
N ILE A 4 -6.26 -21.98 20.43
CA ILE A 4 -6.77 -21.59 19.10
C ILE A 4 -6.19 -20.22 18.66
N ASN A 5 -5.73 -19.40 19.60
CA ASN A 5 -5.13 -18.09 19.35
C ASN A 5 -3.68 -18.13 18.85
N TYR A 6 -2.98 -19.27 18.85
CA TYR A 6 -1.57 -19.33 18.46
C TYR A 6 -1.34 -19.06 16.96
N TYR A 7 -2.34 -19.32 16.12
CA TYR A 7 -2.24 -19.18 14.65
C TYR A 7 -3.10 -18.05 14.09
N GLU A 8 -3.42 -17.03 14.88
CA GLU A 8 -4.25 -15.93 14.38
C GLU A 8 -3.48 -15.05 13.37
N SER A 9 -4.01 -14.96 12.14
CA SER A 9 -3.48 -14.10 11.09
C SER A 9 -3.61 -12.63 11.50
N ARG A 10 -2.49 -11.99 11.86
CA ARG A 10 -2.45 -10.58 12.24
C ARG A 10 -2.21 -9.71 11.02
N LEU A 11 -3.28 -9.44 10.26
CA LEU A 11 -3.28 -8.33 9.31
C LEU A 11 -3.22 -7.00 10.06
N ARG A 12 -2.26 -6.13 9.73
CA ARG A 12 -2.24 -4.76 10.26
C ARG A 12 -3.55 -4.06 9.87
N LYS A 13 -4.04 -3.15 10.72
CA LYS A 13 -5.28 -2.40 10.47
C LYS A 13 -5.23 -1.70 9.11
N ASP A 14 -4.09 -1.12 8.75
CA ASP A 14 -3.87 -0.41 7.49
C ASP A 14 -4.03 -1.31 6.25
N ASN A 15 -3.68 -2.60 6.35
CA ASN A 15 -3.80 -3.55 5.24
C ASN A 15 -5.23 -4.06 5.01
N LYS A 16 -6.19 -3.68 5.87
CA LYS A 16 -7.61 -4.01 5.70
C LYS A 16 -8.40 -2.89 5.01
N ILE A 17 -7.76 -1.77 4.72
CA ILE A 17 -8.41 -0.56 4.23
C ILE A 17 -8.09 -0.40 2.75
N GLU A 18 -9.12 -0.14 1.95
CA GLU A 18 -8.99 0.47 0.63
C GLU A 18 -9.47 1.92 0.70
N TYR A 19 -8.76 2.81 0.02
CA TYR A 19 -9.12 4.24 -0.02
C TYR A 19 -9.36 4.70 -1.45
N VAL A 20 -10.42 5.48 -1.64
CA VAL A 20 -10.79 6.10 -2.92
C VAL A 20 -11.32 7.50 -2.66
N ASP A 21 -10.83 8.48 -3.40
CA ASP A 21 -11.40 9.83 -3.44
C ASP A 21 -11.91 10.15 -4.84
N ASN A 22 -13.21 9.91 -5.03
CA ASN A 22 -13.91 10.16 -6.27
C ASN A 22 -13.99 11.66 -6.62
N ILE A 23 -13.92 12.55 -5.63
CA ILE A 23 -13.95 14.00 -5.87
C ILE A 23 -12.61 14.43 -6.48
N PHE A 24 -11.49 13.92 -5.99
CA PHE A 24 -10.20 14.16 -6.62
C PHE A 24 -10.14 13.53 -8.03
N LEU A 25 -10.52 12.25 -8.15
CA LEU A 25 -10.46 11.51 -9.42
C LEU A 25 -11.48 11.98 -10.47
N SER A 26 -12.44 12.84 -10.12
CA SER A 26 -13.34 13.47 -11.11
C SER A 26 -12.76 14.75 -11.70
N LYS A 27 -11.78 15.38 -11.01
CA LYS A 27 -11.16 16.65 -11.41
C LYS A 27 -9.78 16.44 -12.03
N TYR A 28 -9.05 15.45 -11.55
CA TYR A 28 -7.68 15.19 -11.93
C TYR A 28 -7.51 13.79 -12.48
N MET A 29 -6.60 13.70 -13.44
CA MET A 29 -6.24 12.49 -14.13
C MET A 29 -4.92 11.94 -13.60
N LEU A 30 -4.86 10.64 -13.37
CA LEU A 30 -3.65 9.92 -12.97
C LEU A 30 -2.71 9.63 -14.16
N ASN A 31 -2.32 10.66 -14.91
CA ASN A 31 -1.46 10.57 -16.10
C ASN A 31 -0.01 11.01 -15.89
N ASN A 32 0.35 11.45 -14.68
CA ASN A 32 1.70 11.84 -14.30
C ASN A 32 1.95 11.57 -12.82
N ILE A 33 3.21 11.64 -12.43
CA ILE A 33 3.69 11.35 -11.07
C ILE A 33 3.18 12.40 -10.09
N GLU A 34 3.11 13.66 -10.50
CA GLU A 34 2.68 14.78 -9.67
C GLU A 34 1.23 14.62 -9.21
N ASN A 35 0.32 14.33 -10.14
CA ASN A 35 -1.10 14.09 -9.86
C ASN A 35 -1.28 12.83 -9.00
N ALA A 36 -0.51 11.78 -9.25
CA ALA A 36 -0.56 10.56 -8.45
C ALA A 36 -0.06 10.80 -7.01
N MET A 37 0.98 11.61 -6.81
CA MET A 37 1.43 12.01 -5.47
C MET A 37 0.43 12.93 -4.77
N GLN A 38 -0.16 13.89 -5.49
CA GLN A 38 -1.22 14.74 -4.94
C GLN A 38 -2.42 13.92 -4.50
N TYR A 39 -2.83 12.93 -5.31
CA TYR A 39 -3.86 11.97 -4.97
C TYR A 39 -3.48 11.16 -3.73
N PHE A 40 -2.24 10.65 -3.67
CA PHE A 40 -1.78 9.90 -2.51
C PHE A 40 -1.83 10.73 -1.22
N TYR A 41 -1.62 12.04 -1.28
CA TYR A 41 -1.68 12.87 -0.08
C TYR A 41 -3.08 13.05 0.50
N THR A 42 -4.15 12.75 -0.23
CA THR A 42 -5.51 12.78 0.33
C THR A 42 -5.81 11.57 1.21
N CYS A 43 -5.00 10.50 1.09
CA CYS A 43 -5.27 9.23 1.75
C CYS A 43 -4.88 9.20 3.24
N PRO A 44 -5.56 8.36 4.07
CA PRO A 44 -5.26 8.22 5.49
C PRO A 44 -3.86 7.66 5.78
N PHE A 45 -3.28 6.91 4.83
CA PHE A 45 -1.92 6.38 4.96
C PHE A 45 -0.87 7.51 4.99
N TYR A 46 -1.17 8.64 4.33
CA TYR A 46 -0.33 9.83 4.37
C TYR A 46 -0.65 10.73 5.57
N THR A 47 -1.93 11.08 5.77
CA THR A 47 -2.32 12.06 6.80
C THR A 47 -1.98 11.64 8.23
N SER A 48 -1.95 10.33 8.49
CA SER A 48 -1.49 9.78 9.78
C SER A 48 -0.01 10.02 10.09
N ARG A 49 0.84 10.24 9.06
CA ARG A 49 2.30 10.40 9.19
C ARG A 49 2.82 11.73 8.65
N SER A 50 1.96 12.59 8.10
CA SER A 50 2.34 13.80 7.37
C SER A 50 3.25 14.74 8.18
N LYS A 51 2.99 14.90 9.49
CA LYS A 51 3.81 15.75 10.38
C LYS A 51 5.27 15.33 10.50
N LEU A 52 5.57 14.05 10.23
CA LEU A 52 6.93 13.48 10.30
C LEU A 52 7.57 13.37 8.90
N CYS A 53 6.82 13.72 7.85
CA CYS A 53 7.24 13.54 6.48
C CYS A 53 7.82 14.82 5.89
N LEU A 54 8.97 14.68 5.22
CA LEU A 54 9.60 15.76 4.48
C LEU A 54 8.72 16.25 3.32
N ASN A 55 7.76 15.43 2.84
CA ASN A 55 6.78 15.83 1.82
C ASN A 55 6.01 17.11 2.18
N GLU A 56 5.70 17.36 3.47
CA GLU A 56 5.05 18.63 3.87
C GLU A 56 5.96 19.85 3.68
N LYS A 57 7.27 19.68 3.86
CA LYS A 57 8.25 20.73 3.52
C LYS A 57 8.23 21.02 2.01
N ILE A 58 8.23 19.98 1.16
CA ILE A 58 8.14 20.16 -0.31
C ILE A 58 6.83 20.86 -0.68
N ARG A 59 5.71 20.42 -0.12
CA ARG A 59 4.37 20.98 -0.40
C ARG A 59 4.25 22.45 -0.03
N THR A 60 4.97 22.89 1.01
CA THR A 60 5.03 24.29 1.43
C THR A 60 6.09 25.10 0.66
N GLY A 61 6.69 24.52 -0.38
CA GLY A 61 7.67 25.17 -1.25
C GLY A 61 9.09 25.17 -0.71
N LYS A 62 9.39 24.41 0.34
CA LYS A 62 10.75 24.28 0.86
C LYS A 62 11.53 23.25 0.06
N ILE A 63 12.77 23.59 -0.27
CA ILE A 63 13.73 22.67 -0.88
C ILE A 63 14.25 21.74 0.23
N ILE A 64 14.20 20.43 -0.02
CA ILE A 64 14.83 19.42 0.84
C ILE A 64 16.26 19.24 0.35
N ASN A 65 17.22 19.32 1.25
CA ASN A 65 18.62 19.03 0.97
C ASN A 65 18.94 17.55 1.24
N ASP A 66 20.10 17.10 0.78
CA ASP A 66 20.54 15.73 1.07
C ASP A 66 20.77 15.46 2.56
N ASP A 67 21.06 16.51 3.33
CA ASP A 67 21.22 16.47 4.79
C ASP A 67 19.90 16.40 5.57
N ASP A 68 18.75 16.60 4.92
CA ASP A 68 17.46 16.48 5.60
C ASP A 68 17.13 15.02 5.91
N GLU A 69 17.02 14.73 7.20
CA GLU A 69 16.58 13.44 7.74
C GLU A 69 15.09 13.41 7.99
N GLY A 70 14.47 12.24 7.81
CA GLY A 70 13.06 12.04 8.08
C GLY A 70 12.40 11.05 7.13
N TYR A 71 11.08 11.00 7.19
CA TYR A 71 10.29 10.14 6.34
C TYR A 71 9.97 10.83 5.01
N ILE A 72 10.00 10.08 3.92
CA ILE A 72 9.62 10.58 2.60
C ILE A 72 8.80 9.53 1.86
N PHE A 73 7.66 9.98 1.34
CA PHE A 73 6.87 9.23 0.37
C PHE A 73 7.33 9.60 -1.04
N ASN A 74 7.57 8.59 -1.86
CA ASN A 74 7.91 8.78 -3.26
C ASN A 74 7.34 7.66 -4.13
N ILE A 75 6.96 7.98 -5.37
CA ILE A 75 6.64 6.99 -6.40
C ILE A 75 7.94 6.32 -6.85
N THR A 76 7.90 5.00 -6.89
CA THR A 76 9.04 4.13 -7.25
C THR A 76 8.82 3.38 -8.54
N TYR A 77 7.56 3.28 -8.97
CA TYR A 77 7.15 2.65 -10.21
C TYR A 77 5.85 3.29 -10.68
N ASP A 78 5.74 3.47 -11.99
CA ASP A 78 4.53 3.82 -12.70
C ASP A 78 4.48 3.05 -14.03
N ASN A 79 3.27 2.78 -14.55
CA ASN A 79 3.07 2.13 -15.84
C ASN A 79 2.70 3.11 -16.97
N LEU A 80 2.91 4.41 -16.79
CA LEU A 80 2.37 5.44 -17.70
C LEU A 80 2.93 5.31 -19.12
N ASN A 81 4.19 4.88 -19.25
CA ASN A 81 4.82 4.69 -20.56
C ASN A 81 4.10 3.62 -21.40
N ILE A 82 3.59 2.56 -20.75
CA ILE A 82 2.84 1.49 -21.41
C ILE A 82 1.43 2.00 -21.78
N LEU A 83 0.82 2.82 -20.92
CA LEU A 83 -0.53 3.32 -21.14
C LEU A 83 -0.62 4.32 -22.30
N LYS A 84 0.44 5.09 -22.54
CA LYS A 84 0.53 6.07 -23.64
C LYS A 84 0.39 5.43 -25.02
N GLU A 85 0.75 4.15 -25.17
CA GLU A 85 0.67 3.44 -26.46
C GLU A 85 -0.78 3.28 -26.95
N ASN A 86 -1.74 3.14 -26.03
CA ASN A 86 -3.15 2.93 -26.31
C ASN A 86 -4.03 4.06 -25.77
N GLU A 87 -3.48 5.28 -25.69
CA GLU A 87 -4.22 6.42 -25.16
C GLU A 87 -5.42 6.78 -26.08
N PRO A 88 -6.65 6.89 -25.53
CA PRO A 88 -7.81 7.34 -26.29
C PRO A 88 -7.61 8.75 -26.84
N SER A 89 -8.30 9.16 -27.91
CA SER A 89 -8.19 10.53 -28.43
C SER A 89 -9.02 11.55 -27.64
N ASP A 90 -10.21 11.15 -27.18
CA ASP A 90 -11.17 11.99 -26.47
C ASP A 90 -10.78 12.24 -25.00
N PHE A 91 -10.96 13.48 -24.52
CA PHE A 91 -10.55 13.88 -23.16
C PHE A 91 -11.26 13.10 -22.04
N VAL A 92 -12.57 12.85 -22.19
CA VAL A 92 -13.35 12.12 -21.16
C VAL A 92 -12.91 10.66 -21.11
N SER A 93 -12.73 10.06 -22.29
CA SER A 93 -12.26 8.69 -22.43
C SER A 93 -10.85 8.51 -21.88
N LYS A 94 -9.96 9.46 -22.19
CA LYS A 94 -8.63 9.56 -21.59
C LYS A 94 -8.72 9.60 -20.07
N HIS A 95 -9.56 10.46 -19.51
CA HIS A 95 -9.70 10.65 -18.06
C HIS A 95 -10.09 9.35 -17.34
N ILE A 96 -11.08 8.64 -17.87
CA ILE A 96 -11.49 7.33 -17.38
C ILE A 96 -10.35 6.32 -17.54
N TYR A 97 -9.72 6.28 -18.72
CA TYR A 97 -8.66 5.33 -19.05
C TYR A 97 -7.48 5.40 -18.08
N TYR A 98 -6.94 6.59 -17.81
CA TYR A 98 -5.83 6.74 -16.86
C TYR A 98 -6.27 6.46 -15.42
N ASN A 99 -7.45 6.93 -14.99
CA ASN A 99 -7.89 6.69 -13.61
C ASN A 99 -8.17 5.20 -13.34
N THR A 100 -8.55 4.43 -14.35
CA THR A 100 -8.80 2.98 -14.25
C THR A 100 -7.54 2.14 -14.45
N ASN A 101 -6.64 2.51 -15.37
CA ASN A 101 -5.53 1.64 -15.78
C ASN A 101 -4.16 2.04 -15.21
N SER A 102 -4.03 3.24 -14.64
CA SER A 102 -2.77 3.66 -14.04
C SER A 102 -2.47 2.87 -12.76
N ILE A 103 -1.22 2.43 -12.69
CA ILE A 103 -0.64 1.70 -11.57
C ILE A 103 0.55 2.52 -11.08
N PHE A 104 0.54 2.83 -9.78
CA PHE A 104 1.67 3.48 -9.12
C PHE A 104 2.08 2.72 -7.86
N HIS A 105 3.38 2.59 -7.63
CA HIS A 105 3.91 2.12 -6.35
C HIS A 105 4.52 3.27 -5.58
N VAL A 106 3.94 3.59 -4.43
CA VAL A 106 4.44 4.60 -3.51
C VAL A 106 5.23 3.90 -2.40
N SER A 107 6.46 4.31 -2.18
CA SER A 107 7.29 3.82 -1.08
C SER A 107 7.39 4.87 0.02
N LEU A 108 7.24 4.43 1.27
CA LEU A 108 7.67 5.18 2.44
C LEU A 108 9.13 4.82 2.73
N ARG A 109 10.00 5.81 2.67
CA ARG A 109 11.42 5.68 2.96
C ARG A 109 11.78 6.54 4.17
N GLN A 110 12.76 6.09 4.94
CA GLN A 110 13.41 6.89 5.96
C GLN A 110 14.80 7.29 5.46
N LYS A 111 15.04 8.59 5.37
CA LYS A 111 16.37 9.19 5.19
C LYS A 111 16.98 9.41 6.57
N TYR A 112 18.19 8.90 6.78
CA TYR A 112 18.95 9.07 8.03
C TYR A 112 20.44 9.04 7.71
N ARG A 113 21.26 9.66 8.57
CA ARG A 113 22.71 9.69 8.41
C ARG A 113 23.37 8.75 9.41
N LEU A 114 24.28 7.92 8.92
CA LEU A 114 25.11 7.05 9.75
C LEU A 114 26.58 7.32 9.41
N ASN A 115 27.38 7.74 10.39
CA ASN A 115 28.81 8.03 10.19
C ASN A 115 29.12 8.95 8.99
N ASN A 116 28.34 10.04 8.84
CA ASN A 116 28.41 10.98 7.72
C ASN A 116 28.06 10.40 6.33
N VAL A 117 27.48 9.20 6.27
CA VAL A 117 26.92 8.62 5.03
C VAL A 117 25.41 8.73 5.04
N ASN A 118 24.84 9.22 3.95
CA ASN A 118 23.40 9.31 3.76
C ASN A 118 22.83 7.93 3.41
N CYS A 119 21.99 7.42 4.31
CA CYS A 119 21.35 6.12 4.16
C CYS A 119 19.86 6.30 3.92
N THR A 120 19.30 5.41 3.09
CA THR A 120 17.85 5.34 2.90
C THR A 120 17.36 3.92 3.12
N LYS A 121 16.28 3.78 3.90
CA LYS A 121 15.64 2.49 4.15
C LYS A 121 14.18 2.54 3.73
N VAL A 122 13.74 1.57 2.94
CA VAL A 122 12.33 1.41 2.62
C VAL A 122 11.63 0.74 3.80
N ILE A 123 10.52 1.33 4.23
CA ILE A 123 9.74 0.86 5.38
C ILE A 123 8.48 0.13 4.92
N GLN A 124 7.78 0.71 3.96
CA GLN A 124 6.48 0.23 3.54
C GLN A 124 6.21 0.64 2.10
N TYR A 125 5.41 -0.16 1.40
CA TYR A 125 4.92 0.14 0.08
C TYR A 125 3.39 0.32 0.11
N PHE A 126 2.92 1.12 -0.82
CA PHE A 126 1.52 1.35 -1.11
C PHE A 126 1.36 1.26 -2.62
N CYS A 127 0.18 0.82 -3.07
CA CYS A 127 -0.12 0.80 -4.49
C CYS A 127 -1.39 1.61 -4.78
N ILE A 128 -1.36 2.32 -5.90
CA ILE A 128 -2.53 2.93 -6.51
C ILE A 128 -2.87 2.05 -7.71
N VAL A 129 -4.03 1.43 -7.70
CA VAL A 129 -4.51 0.53 -8.76
C VAL A 129 -5.99 0.80 -8.97
N ASN A 130 -6.40 1.06 -10.22
CA ASN A 130 -7.79 1.36 -10.56
C ASN A 130 -8.37 2.51 -9.73
N GLY A 131 -7.58 3.56 -9.55
CA GLY A 131 -7.94 4.72 -8.73
C GLY A 131 -8.02 4.44 -7.22
N LYS A 132 -7.78 3.21 -6.77
CA LYS A 132 -7.84 2.84 -5.35
C LYS A 132 -6.45 2.75 -4.75
N ILE A 133 -6.31 3.16 -3.49
CA ILE A 133 -5.04 3.13 -2.74
C ILE A 133 -5.08 2.01 -1.71
N TYR A 134 -4.04 1.18 -1.70
CA TYR A 134 -3.86 0.07 -0.78
C TYR A 134 -2.51 0.13 -0.08
N SER A 135 -2.50 -0.30 1.18
CA SER A 135 -1.25 -0.65 1.89
C SER A 135 -0.86 -2.08 1.53
N THR A 136 0.37 -2.29 1.05
CA THR A 136 0.85 -3.64 0.73
C THR A 136 1.41 -4.34 1.96
N LEU A 137 1.30 -5.67 1.97
CA LEU A 137 1.93 -6.52 2.98
C LEU A 137 3.35 -6.82 2.56
N SER A 138 4.24 -7.01 3.53
CA SER A 138 5.52 -7.65 3.22
C SER A 138 5.28 -9.10 2.77
N PHE A 139 6.16 -9.61 1.92
CA PHE A 139 6.07 -10.99 1.45
C PHE A 139 6.12 -11.99 2.63
N GLY A 140 6.93 -11.72 3.65
CA GLY A 140 6.99 -12.51 4.87
C GLY A 140 5.65 -12.56 5.61
N GLU A 141 4.99 -11.41 5.80
CA GLU A 141 3.66 -11.36 6.41
C GLU A 141 2.62 -12.13 5.59
N LEU A 142 2.65 -12.03 4.26
CA LEU A 142 1.77 -12.78 3.38
C LEU A 142 1.95 -14.30 3.53
N LEU A 143 3.20 -14.77 3.55
CA LEU A 143 3.52 -16.18 3.73
C LEU A 143 3.08 -16.70 5.10
N THR A 144 3.42 -15.98 6.17
CA THR A 144 3.02 -16.36 7.53
C THR A 144 1.50 -16.45 7.66
N ASN A 145 0.76 -15.48 7.09
CA ASN A 145 -0.71 -15.51 7.11
C ASN A 145 -1.27 -16.70 6.33
N LYS A 146 -0.66 -17.07 5.19
CA LYS A 146 -1.06 -18.27 4.43
C LYS A 146 -0.79 -19.55 5.23
N ILE A 147 0.39 -19.69 5.82
CA ILE A 147 0.76 -20.86 6.63
C ILE A 147 -0.20 -21.02 7.82
N ASN A 148 -0.45 -19.92 8.54
CA ASN A 148 -1.38 -19.92 9.68
C ASN A 148 -2.80 -20.33 9.27
N ASN A 149 -3.29 -19.85 8.13
CA ASN A 149 -4.60 -20.27 7.61
C ASN A 149 -4.64 -21.76 7.25
N ILE A 150 -3.57 -22.31 6.68
CA ILE A 150 -3.46 -23.74 6.35
C ILE A 150 -3.49 -24.58 7.63
N VAL A 151 -2.67 -24.23 8.63
CA VAL A 151 -2.63 -24.94 9.92
C VAL A 151 -3.98 -24.91 10.60
N ARG A 152 -4.67 -23.75 10.59
CA ARG A 152 -6.03 -23.65 11.14
C ARG A 152 -7.02 -24.56 10.43
N ASN A 153 -6.98 -24.61 9.10
CA ASN A 153 -7.87 -25.48 8.33
C ASN A 153 -7.61 -26.96 8.62
N ILE A 154 -6.34 -27.35 8.80
CA ILE A 154 -5.95 -28.70 9.20
C ILE A 154 -6.50 -29.04 10.59
N ASN A 155 -6.34 -28.14 11.57
CA ASN A 155 -6.88 -28.34 12.92
C ASN A 155 -8.41 -28.51 12.91
N ASN A 156 -9.13 -27.64 12.18
CA ASN A 156 -10.58 -27.73 12.04
C ASN A 156 -11.02 -29.05 11.40
N LEU A 157 -10.24 -29.58 10.46
CA LEU A 157 -10.49 -30.89 9.85
C LEU A 157 -10.29 -32.01 10.87
N PHE A 158 -9.21 -31.99 11.65
CA PHE A 158 -8.98 -32.97 12.72
C PHE A 158 -10.09 -32.94 13.77
N ASP A 159 -10.51 -31.75 14.22
CA ASP A 159 -11.60 -31.59 15.17
C ASP A 159 -12.92 -32.13 14.59
N SER A 160 -13.19 -31.88 13.30
CA SER A 160 -14.38 -32.42 12.63
C SER A 160 -14.36 -33.96 12.56
N VAL A 161 -13.21 -34.56 12.22
CA VAL A 161 -13.04 -36.02 12.20
C VAL A 161 -13.22 -36.61 13.60
N ASN A 162 -12.58 -36.00 14.60
CA ASN A 162 -12.69 -36.45 16.00
C ASN A 162 -14.14 -36.41 16.49
N ASN A 163 -14.89 -35.35 16.15
CA ASN A 163 -16.31 -35.23 16.48
C ASN A 163 -17.17 -36.29 15.78
N MET A 164 -16.81 -36.72 14.56
CA MET A 164 -17.49 -37.83 13.87
C MET A 164 -17.17 -39.19 14.48
N THR A 165 -15.98 -39.37 15.05
CA THR A 165 -15.55 -40.63 15.68
C THR A 165 -16.00 -40.79 17.12
N ASN A 166 -16.60 -39.76 17.74
CA ASN A 166 -17.34 -39.89 18.99
C ASN A 166 -18.67 -40.62 18.72
N PHE A 167 -18.58 -41.92 18.51
CA PHE A 167 -19.75 -42.79 18.58
C PHE A 167 -20.23 -42.82 20.03
N ASN A 168 -21.42 -42.28 20.29
CA ASN A 168 -22.10 -42.40 21.57
C ASN A 168 -22.15 -43.89 21.97
N ILE A 169 -21.38 -44.25 23.01
CA ILE A 169 -21.58 -45.46 23.81
C ILE A 169 -22.56 -45.12 24.92
#